data_AF-A0A496SRK5-F1
#
_entry.id   AF-A0A496SRK5-F1
#
_cell.length_a   1.000
_cell.length_b   1.000
_cell.length_c   1.000
_cell.angle_alpha   90.00
_cell.angle_beta   90.00
_cell.angle_gamma   90.00
#
_symmetry.space_group_name_H-M   'P 1'
#
loop_
_entity.id
_entity.type
_entity.pdbx_description
1 polymer ?
#
loop_
_entity_poly.entity_id
_entity_poly.type
_entity_poly.pdbx_seq_one_letter_code
_entity_poly.pdbx_strand_id
1 'polypeptide(L)'
;MSKVYESAWWDGYNSWIVKHVSKLERAPFSFIYNGKHSDNFLHSWEVDKLEKKISKDLEKCTVIWFDRETGLKVSFEAIRFTKYPAIEWVVRFKNEGKEETPVLEDIQALDTIFSTSQGEFVLHGARGSFPENTDFAPVRKRISRNSKLDFHPKGGRPSDNYLPFFNLEWSNKGVMIYIGWSGQWLASFIRKDDSSLRVRAGMELTHLRLYPGEQIRTPSVLLLFWHGERLYGHNLMRRLILKYYTPRNKDGLVQPPVAYSVHSLYYYNATGEKNLIDFIKKLAKLNLGVECVWLDAGWFRGGWPNGVGNWFPRKDFPRGLGPVADVAYKKGLKFLVWFEPERVHKGTWLDREHPEWIIKLRGVPNRLLDLGNDDARKWLTEHISNMIKKYGIDIYRNDFNIDPLPFWRSLDKPDRQGIAEIKYIEGLYAFWDELLKRHPNLIIDNCASGGKRIDLETIKRSVPLWRTDL
;
A
#
# COMPACT_ATOMS: atom_id res chain seq x y z
N MET A 1 -8.52 -17.04 28.18
CA MET A 1 -7.21 -17.15 27.50
C MET A 1 -6.22 -17.56 28.58
N SER A 2 -5.54 -18.72 28.49
CA SER A 2 -4.61 -19.09 29.56
C SER A 2 -3.43 -18.11 29.53
N LYS A 3 -3.04 -17.59 30.70
CA LYS A 3 -1.90 -16.64 30.84
C LYS A 3 -0.60 -17.17 30.22
N VAL A 4 -0.49 -18.49 30.06
CA VAL A 4 0.65 -19.21 29.49
C VAL A 4 0.88 -18.90 28.00
N TYR A 5 -0.19 -18.78 27.19
CA TYR A 5 -0.02 -18.43 25.78
C TYR A 5 0.40 -16.96 25.60
N GLU A 6 -0.16 -16.07 26.42
CA GLU A 6 0.19 -14.65 26.37
C GLU A 6 1.68 -14.43 26.70
N SER A 7 2.22 -15.06 27.74
CA SER A 7 3.65 -14.91 28.09
C SER A 7 4.59 -15.43 26.99
N ALA A 8 4.29 -16.58 26.38
CA ALA A 8 5.14 -17.18 25.35
C ALA A 8 5.18 -16.34 24.05
N TRP A 9 4.12 -15.61 23.72
CA TRP A 9 4.12 -14.67 22.59
C TRP A 9 5.15 -13.57 22.80
N TRP A 10 5.21 -13.05 24.03
CA TRP A 10 6.13 -12.00 24.40
C TRP A 10 7.57 -12.49 24.46
N ASP A 11 7.84 -13.73 24.82
CA ASP A 11 9.23 -14.24 24.88
C ASP A 11 9.92 -14.25 23.51
N GLY A 12 9.25 -14.78 22.48
CA GLY A 12 9.78 -14.78 21.11
C GLY A 12 9.94 -13.37 20.54
N TYR A 13 8.94 -12.52 20.76
CA TYR A 13 8.97 -11.11 20.37
C TYR A 13 10.07 -10.34 21.09
N ASN A 14 10.17 -10.44 22.42
CA ASN A 14 11.16 -9.73 23.23
C ASN A 14 12.58 -10.16 22.87
N SER A 15 12.82 -11.45 22.64
CA SER A 15 14.12 -11.95 22.18
C SER A 15 14.50 -11.32 20.83
N TRP A 16 13.56 -11.27 19.88
CA TRP A 16 13.78 -10.63 18.57
C TRP A 16 14.04 -9.11 18.72
N ILE A 17 13.24 -8.41 19.53
CA ILE A 17 13.40 -6.98 19.81
C ILE A 17 14.74 -6.68 20.46
N VAL A 18 15.15 -7.48 21.45
CA VAL A 18 16.44 -7.30 22.12
C VAL A 18 17.58 -7.39 21.10
N LYS A 19 17.56 -8.41 20.24
CA LYS A 19 18.57 -8.62 19.21
C LYS A 19 18.62 -7.50 18.17
N HIS A 20 17.46 -7.12 17.62
CA HIS A 20 17.39 -6.29 16.41
C HIS A 20 17.13 -4.81 16.66
N VAL A 21 16.65 -4.43 17.85
CA VAL A 21 16.22 -3.05 18.15
C VAL A 21 16.87 -2.51 19.43
N SER A 22 16.96 -3.32 20.50
CA SER A 22 17.54 -2.85 21.76
C SER A 22 19.05 -2.85 21.75
N LYS A 23 19.67 -3.99 21.40
CA LYS A 23 21.13 -4.17 21.35
C LYS A 23 21.73 -3.91 19.97
N LEU A 24 20.90 -3.88 18.93
CA LEU A 24 21.33 -3.68 17.54
C LEU A 24 22.45 -4.66 17.11
N GLU A 25 22.39 -5.91 17.58
CA GLU A 25 23.36 -6.96 17.21
C GLU A 25 23.40 -7.17 15.69
N ARG A 26 22.25 -7.00 15.03
CA ARG A 26 22.11 -6.91 13.58
C ARG A 26 20.85 -6.13 13.22
N ALA A 27 20.97 -5.16 12.31
CA ALA A 27 19.81 -4.46 11.78
C ALA A 27 18.83 -5.45 11.12
N PRO A 28 17.50 -5.29 11.28
CA PRO A 28 16.52 -6.19 10.67
C PRO A 28 16.26 -5.88 9.19
N PHE A 29 17.15 -5.14 8.54
CA PHE A 29 17.11 -4.71 7.15
C PHE A 29 18.53 -4.80 6.57
N SER A 30 18.66 -4.82 5.24
CA SER A 30 19.97 -4.86 4.59
C SER A 30 19.97 -4.05 3.30
N PHE A 31 21.17 -3.68 2.86
CA PHE A 31 21.40 -3.05 1.57
C PHE A 31 22.86 -3.26 1.17
N ILE A 32 23.16 -3.11 -0.11
CA ILE A 32 24.51 -3.01 -0.60
C ILE A 32 24.82 -1.54 -0.84
N TYR A 33 26.00 -1.11 -0.41
CA TYR A 33 26.49 0.25 -0.60
C TYR A 33 27.94 0.21 -1.08
N ASN A 34 28.18 0.80 -2.24
CA ASN A 34 29.49 0.76 -2.90
C ASN A 34 30.04 -0.68 -3.05
N GLY A 35 29.18 -1.62 -3.43
CA GLY A 35 29.52 -3.03 -3.60
C GLY A 35 29.73 -3.83 -2.30
N LYS A 36 29.55 -3.22 -1.11
CA LYS A 36 29.68 -3.89 0.18
C LYS A 36 28.31 -4.11 0.80
N HIS A 37 28.05 -5.27 1.38
CA HIS A 37 26.82 -5.55 2.13
C HIS A 37 26.84 -4.81 3.48
N SER A 38 25.69 -4.26 3.91
CA SER A 38 25.55 -3.45 5.12
C SER A 38 26.02 -4.12 6.40
N ASP A 39 25.85 -5.44 6.53
CA ASP A 39 26.38 -6.22 7.66
C ASP A 39 27.90 -6.03 7.89
N ASN A 40 28.65 -5.68 6.83
CA ASN A 40 30.12 -5.54 6.89
C ASN A 40 30.60 -4.15 7.32
N PHE A 41 29.73 -3.13 7.36
CA PHE A 41 30.17 -1.75 7.65
C PHE A 41 29.22 -0.96 8.55
N LEU A 42 27.94 -1.34 8.68
CA LEU A 42 26.96 -0.52 9.40
C LEU A 42 27.31 -0.35 10.88
N HIS A 43 28.04 -1.30 11.45
CA HIS A 43 28.55 -1.26 12.83
C HIS A 43 29.67 -0.23 13.05
N SER A 44 30.32 0.26 11.99
CA SER A 44 31.36 1.28 12.07
C SER A 44 30.84 2.70 11.85
N TRP A 45 29.55 2.86 11.52
CA TRP A 45 28.91 4.17 11.35
C TRP A 45 28.51 4.75 12.71
N GLU A 46 28.33 6.07 12.75
CA GLU A 46 27.81 6.73 13.95
C GLU A 46 26.35 6.37 14.13
N VAL A 47 25.95 6.06 15.37
CA VAL A 47 24.61 5.59 15.68
C VAL A 47 23.96 6.46 16.75
N ASP A 48 22.84 7.08 16.39
CA ASP A 48 21.95 7.73 17.34
C ASP A 48 20.69 6.89 17.54
N LYS A 49 20.21 6.82 18.78
CA LYS A 49 18.98 6.11 19.13
C LYS A 49 18.05 7.02 19.93
N LEU A 50 16.81 7.11 19.46
CA LEU A 50 15.75 7.93 20.05
C LEU A 50 14.55 7.05 20.39
N GLU A 51 14.12 7.07 21.64
CA GLU A 51 12.91 6.37 22.08
C GLU A 51 11.87 7.38 22.57
N LYS A 52 10.61 7.20 22.16
CA LYS A 52 9.50 8.09 22.51
C LYS A 52 8.22 7.30 22.72
N LYS A 53 7.55 7.51 23.85
CA LYS A 53 6.18 7.03 24.06
C LYS A 53 5.20 7.88 23.23
N ILE A 54 4.48 7.27 22.29
CA ILE A 54 3.47 7.98 21.47
C ILE A 54 2.13 8.00 22.19
N SER A 55 1.75 6.89 22.79
CA SER A 55 0.50 6.74 23.55
C SER A 55 0.65 5.69 24.64
N LYS A 56 -0.43 5.36 25.35
CA LYS A 56 -0.44 4.25 26.30
C LYS A 56 -0.13 2.89 25.66
N ASP A 57 -0.41 2.73 24.36
CA ASP A 57 -0.32 1.45 23.66
C ASP A 57 0.76 1.42 22.56
N LEU A 58 1.47 2.53 22.32
CA LEU A 58 2.42 2.69 21.22
C LEU A 58 3.71 3.39 21.67
N GLU A 59 4.84 2.83 21.25
CA GLU A 59 6.18 3.38 21.48
C GLU A 59 6.94 3.47 20.16
N LYS A 60 7.59 4.61 19.91
CA LYS A 60 8.47 4.82 18.77
C LYS A 60 9.92 4.60 19.18
N CYS A 61 10.65 3.84 18.38
CA CYS A 61 12.09 3.75 18.42
C CYS A 61 12.62 4.22 17.06
N THR A 62 13.60 5.11 17.06
CA THR A 62 14.28 5.56 15.85
C THR A 62 15.76 5.34 16.03
N VAL A 63 16.36 4.59 15.11
CA VAL A 63 17.81 4.35 15.07
C VAL A 63 18.33 4.99 13.79
N ILE A 64 19.36 5.81 13.92
CA ILE A 64 19.92 6.59 12.83
C ILE A 64 21.38 6.18 12.71
N TRP A 65 21.76 5.65 11.55
CA TRP A 65 23.17 5.47 11.18
C TRP A 65 23.59 6.60 10.26
N PHE A 66 24.77 7.17 10.52
CA PHE A 66 25.34 8.25 9.72
C PHE A 66 26.75 7.89 9.23
N ASP A 67 26.91 7.93 7.91
CA ASP A 67 28.21 7.80 7.25
C ASP A 67 28.87 9.18 7.11
N ARG A 68 29.93 9.43 7.88
CA ARG A 68 30.67 10.70 7.82
C ARG A 68 31.41 10.91 6.51
N GLU A 69 31.77 9.85 5.80
CA GLU A 69 32.56 9.95 4.58
C GLU A 69 31.69 10.50 3.43
N THR A 70 30.48 9.97 3.30
CA THR A 70 29.58 10.28 2.18
C THR A 70 28.45 11.24 2.54
N GLY A 71 28.13 11.37 3.83
CA GLY A 71 26.96 12.09 4.31
C GLY A 71 25.64 11.31 4.18
N LEU A 72 25.70 10.00 3.89
CA LEU A 72 24.50 9.15 3.85
C LEU A 72 23.97 8.91 5.27
N LYS A 73 22.69 9.24 5.45
CA LYS A 73 21.92 8.96 6.66
C LYS A 73 20.90 7.86 6.41
N VAL A 74 20.92 6.82 7.25
CA VAL A 74 19.96 5.71 7.22
C VAL A 74 19.17 5.70 8.52
N SER A 75 17.85 5.81 8.44
CA SER A 75 16.97 5.86 9.62
C SER A 75 16.01 4.68 9.64
N PHE A 76 16.05 3.87 10.70
CA PHE A 76 15.08 2.83 11.01
C PHE A 76 14.04 3.40 11.97
N GLU A 77 12.82 3.60 11.47
CA GLU A 77 11.71 4.20 12.23
C GLU A 77 10.69 3.13 12.60
N ALA A 78 10.73 2.66 13.85
CA ALA A 78 9.89 1.57 14.33
C ALA A 78 8.81 2.02 15.33
N ILE A 79 7.64 1.38 15.24
CA ILE A 79 6.52 1.47 16.16
C ILE A 79 6.33 0.11 16.83
N ARG A 80 6.51 0.06 18.15
CA ARG A 80 6.20 -1.10 18.99
C ARG A 80 4.79 -0.99 19.52
N PHE A 81 4.05 -2.08 19.47
CA PHE A 81 2.70 -2.17 20.02
C PHE A 81 2.78 -2.78 21.42
N THR A 82 2.52 -2.03 22.49
CA THR A 82 2.73 -2.55 23.86
C THR A 82 1.67 -3.56 24.31
N LYS A 83 0.59 -3.72 23.52
CA LYS A 83 -0.52 -4.66 23.76
C LYS A 83 -0.54 -5.85 22.79
N TYR A 84 0.37 -5.87 21.83
CA TYR A 84 0.46 -6.93 20.83
C TYR A 84 1.94 -7.29 20.64
N PRO A 85 2.31 -8.57 20.48
CA PRO A 85 3.69 -8.98 20.21
C PRO A 85 4.09 -8.61 18.77
N ALA A 86 4.08 -7.32 18.45
CA ALA A 86 4.15 -6.79 17.11
C ALA A 86 4.99 -5.51 17.04
N ILE A 87 5.60 -5.31 15.88
CA ILE A 87 6.41 -4.15 15.55
C ILE A 87 6.24 -3.84 14.07
N GLU A 88 6.03 -2.56 13.74
CA GLU A 88 6.07 -2.07 12.38
C GLU A 88 7.28 -1.15 12.21
N TRP A 89 7.94 -1.15 11.06
CA TRP A 89 8.95 -0.13 10.74
C TRP A 89 8.99 0.27 9.27
N VAL A 90 9.69 1.36 9.02
CA VAL A 90 10.13 1.84 7.70
C VAL A 90 11.61 2.20 7.79
N VAL A 91 12.39 1.94 6.74
CA VAL A 91 13.77 2.44 6.62
C VAL A 91 13.79 3.60 5.63
N ARG A 92 14.54 4.65 5.96
CA ARG A 92 14.74 5.84 5.12
C ARG A 92 16.21 6.03 4.83
N PHE A 93 16.52 6.42 3.60
CA PHE A 93 17.87 6.77 3.16
C PHE A 93 17.83 8.22 2.71
N LYS A 94 18.71 9.05 3.25
CA LYS A 94 18.81 10.47 2.90
C LYS A 94 20.27 10.83 2.66
N ASN A 95 20.55 11.48 1.55
CA ASN A 95 21.86 12.06 1.31
C ASN A 95 21.92 13.47 1.95
N GLU A 96 22.68 13.62 3.03
CA GLU A 96 22.98 14.91 3.67
C GLU A 96 24.39 15.43 3.27
N GLY A 97 25.08 14.72 2.39
CA GLY A 97 26.34 15.12 1.78
C GLY A 97 26.18 16.15 0.66
N LYS A 98 27.31 16.57 0.09
CA LYS A 98 27.38 17.57 -0.99
C LYS A 98 27.45 16.95 -2.39
N GLU A 99 27.83 15.68 -2.46
CA GLU A 99 27.98 14.92 -3.71
C GLU A 99 26.93 13.81 -3.78
N GLU A 100 26.76 13.19 -4.95
CA GLU A 100 25.96 11.98 -5.07
C GLU A 100 26.54 10.86 -4.20
N THR A 101 25.66 10.03 -3.62
CA THR A 101 26.14 8.86 -2.88
C THR A 101 26.83 7.86 -3.84
N PRO A 102 27.72 7.01 -3.33
CA PRO A 102 27.94 5.69 -3.92
C PRO A 102 26.62 4.95 -4.19
N VAL A 103 26.69 3.92 -5.05
CA VAL A 103 25.52 3.14 -5.42
C VAL A 103 24.95 2.42 -4.20
N LEU A 104 23.65 2.58 -4.00
CA LEU A 104 22.77 1.80 -3.13
C LEU A 104 22.01 0.79 -3.99
N GLU A 105 22.09 -0.49 -3.63
CA GLU A 105 21.39 -1.56 -4.33
C GLU A 105 20.94 -2.67 -3.38
N ASP A 106 20.05 -3.55 -3.87
CA ASP A 106 19.50 -4.66 -3.09
C ASP A 106 18.95 -4.23 -1.71
N ILE A 107 18.22 -3.11 -1.67
CA ILE A 107 17.64 -2.57 -0.44
C ILE A 107 16.47 -3.44 0.04
N GLN A 108 16.69 -4.16 1.14
CA GLN A 108 15.70 -5.02 1.79
C GLN A 108 15.18 -4.35 3.07
N ALA A 109 13.87 -4.08 3.11
CA ALA A 109 13.19 -3.54 4.29
C ALA A 109 13.18 -4.55 5.47
N LEU A 110 13.20 -5.85 5.15
CA LEU A 110 13.35 -6.95 6.08
C LEU A 110 14.52 -7.83 5.63
N ASP A 111 15.46 -8.11 6.52
CA ASP A 111 16.48 -9.15 6.36
C ASP A 111 16.80 -9.76 7.72
N THR A 112 16.22 -10.93 8.00
CA THR A 112 16.35 -11.59 9.30
C THR A 112 16.47 -13.09 9.14
N ILE A 113 16.97 -13.76 10.18
CA ILE A 113 17.05 -15.22 10.26
C ILE A 113 16.18 -15.69 11.41
N PHE A 114 15.28 -16.62 11.12
CA PHE A 114 14.54 -17.36 12.13
C PHE A 114 15.16 -18.74 12.31
N SER A 115 15.41 -19.11 13.56
CA SER A 115 16.03 -20.38 13.90
C SER A 115 15.04 -21.35 14.55
N THR A 116 15.29 -22.64 14.36
CA THR A 116 14.58 -23.72 15.01
C THR A 116 15.55 -24.84 15.40
N SER A 117 15.35 -25.45 16.57
CA SER A 117 16.10 -26.63 17.02
C SER A 117 15.49 -27.93 16.50
N GLN A 118 14.19 -27.90 16.15
CA GLN A 118 13.44 -29.03 15.60
C GLN A 118 12.38 -28.50 14.65
N GLY A 119 12.37 -28.97 13.40
CA GLY A 119 11.14 -28.94 12.60
C GLY A 119 11.22 -28.34 11.20
N GLU A 120 10.04 -28.34 10.58
CA GLU A 120 9.79 -27.84 9.24
C GLU A 120 9.32 -26.39 9.33
N PHE A 121 9.76 -25.57 8.39
CA PHE A 121 9.13 -24.26 8.17
C PHE A 121 7.98 -24.44 7.19
N VAL A 122 6.79 -23.98 7.58
CA VAL A 122 5.60 -23.94 6.73
C VAL A 122 5.22 -22.49 6.53
N LEU A 123 5.14 -22.08 5.27
CA LEU A 123 4.69 -20.76 4.87
C LEU A 123 3.22 -20.81 4.48
N HIS A 124 2.42 -20.00 5.16
CA HIS A 124 1.04 -19.72 4.81
C HIS A 124 0.93 -18.33 4.18
N GLY A 125 0.03 -18.17 3.22
CA GLY A 125 -0.25 -16.89 2.58
C GLY A 125 -1.57 -16.94 1.83
N ALA A 126 -1.77 -16.00 0.92
CA ALA A 126 -2.89 -16.02 -0.01
C ALA A 126 -2.40 -15.72 -1.43
N ARG A 127 -3.13 -16.25 -2.42
CA ARG A 127 -3.06 -15.73 -3.79
C ARG A 127 -3.37 -14.23 -3.77
N GLY A 128 -2.97 -13.55 -4.83
CA GLY A 128 -3.40 -12.20 -5.13
C GLY A 128 -4.81 -12.18 -5.70
N SER A 129 -5.14 -11.06 -6.35
CA SER A 129 -6.44 -10.89 -6.97
C SER A 129 -6.47 -11.40 -8.41
N PHE A 130 -7.52 -12.16 -8.72
CA PHE A 130 -7.80 -12.72 -10.03
C PHE A 130 -9.33 -12.64 -10.29
N PRO A 131 -9.78 -12.44 -11.53
CA PRO A 131 -11.20 -12.50 -11.89
C PRO A 131 -11.67 -13.97 -11.97
N GLU A 132 -11.51 -14.71 -10.86
CA GLU A 132 -11.77 -16.14 -10.75
C GLU A 132 -12.29 -16.46 -9.33
N ASN A 133 -13.00 -17.58 -9.16
CA ASN A 133 -13.45 -18.07 -7.85
C ASN A 133 -12.31 -18.35 -6.83
N THR A 134 -11.06 -18.35 -7.30
CA THR A 134 -9.86 -18.60 -6.48
C THR A 134 -9.15 -17.32 -6.02
N ASP A 135 -9.79 -16.16 -6.21
CA ASP A 135 -9.37 -14.84 -5.74
C ASP A 135 -9.01 -14.85 -4.23
N PHE A 136 -7.76 -14.52 -3.90
CA PHE A 136 -7.18 -14.63 -2.55
C PHE A 136 -7.30 -16.02 -1.88
N ALA A 137 -7.38 -17.11 -2.65
CA ALA A 137 -7.38 -18.46 -2.08
C ALA A 137 -6.11 -18.69 -1.22
N PRO A 138 -6.22 -19.43 -0.10
CA PRO A 138 -5.12 -19.67 0.81
C PRO A 138 -4.01 -20.48 0.12
N VAL A 139 -2.76 -20.10 0.40
CA VAL A 139 -1.55 -20.79 -0.06
C VAL A 139 -0.86 -21.40 1.14
N ARG A 140 -0.39 -22.65 1.00
CA ARG A 140 0.45 -23.34 1.97
C ARG A 140 1.64 -23.96 1.26
N LYS A 141 2.86 -23.63 1.67
CA LYS A 141 4.10 -24.19 1.12
C LYS A 141 5.01 -24.65 2.26
N ARG A 142 5.47 -25.89 2.21
CA ARG A 142 6.59 -26.35 3.04
C ARG A 142 7.89 -25.81 2.46
N ILE A 143 8.78 -25.31 3.31
CA ILE A 143 10.10 -24.83 2.89
C ILE A 143 11.12 -25.94 3.14
N SER A 144 11.49 -26.62 2.06
CA SER A 144 12.48 -27.70 2.07
C SER A 144 13.89 -27.18 2.34
N ARG A 145 14.77 -28.05 2.83
CA ARG A 145 16.21 -27.75 2.91
C ARG A 145 16.77 -27.44 1.51
N ASN A 146 17.78 -26.58 1.44
CA ASN A 146 18.39 -26.13 0.18
C ASN A 146 17.39 -25.54 -0.82
N SER A 147 16.39 -24.79 -0.33
CA SER A 147 15.36 -24.19 -1.19
C SER A 147 15.22 -22.69 -0.99
N LYS A 148 14.75 -22.03 -2.05
CA LYS A 148 14.35 -20.62 -2.07
C LYS A 148 12.93 -20.54 -2.60
N LEU A 149 12.06 -19.83 -1.88
CA LEU A 149 10.73 -19.46 -2.37
C LEU A 149 10.69 -17.94 -2.51
N ASP A 150 10.39 -17.49 -3.73
CA ASP A 150 10.20 -16.08 -4.05
C ASP A 150 8.72 -15.80 -4.32
N PHE A 151 8.27 -14.64 -3.86
CA PHE A 151 6.94 -14.10 -4.10
C PHE A 151 7.08 -12.65 -4.49
N HIS A 152 6.37 -12.27 -5.55
CA HIS A 152 6.35 -10.92 -6.08
C HIS A 152 5.07 -10.70 -6.91
N PRO A 153 4.64 -9.45 -7.10
CA PRO A 153 3.62 -9.12 -8.08
C PRO A 153 4.15 -9.17 -9.51
N LYS A 154 3.24 -9.11 -10.49
CA LYS A 154 3.62 -9.11 -11.92
C LYS A 154 3.65 -7.70 -12.51
N GLY A 155 2.61 -6.90 -12.26
CA GLY A 155 2.40 -5.62 -12.92
C GLY A 155 2.80 -4.37 -12.14
N GLY A 156 3.39 -4.49 -10.93
CA GLY A 156 3.65 -3.36 -10.04
C GLY A 156 2.44 -2.93 -9.19
N ARG A 157 1.34 -3.68 -9.23
CA ARG A 157 0.25 -3.58 -8.25
C ARG A 157 0.47 -4.68 -7.19
N PRO A 158 0.40 -4.37 -5.90
CA PRO A 158 1.03 -5.16 -4.84
C PRO A 158 0.35 -6.50 -4.55
N SER A 159 -0.91 -6.67 -4.94
CA SER A 159 -1.66 -7.92 -4.78
C SER A 159 -2.00 -8.56 -6.12
N ASP A 160 -1.39 -8.10 -7.20
CA ASP A 160 -1.39 -8.86 -8.44
C ASP A 160 -0.54 -10.12 -8.19
N ASN A 161 -1.07 -11.32 -8.45
CA ASN A 161 -0.44 -12.62 -8.18
C ASN A 161 -0.40 -13.12 -6.71
N TYR A 162 0.05 -12.32 -5.73
CA TYR A 162 0.12 -12.71 -4.30
C TYR A 162 -0.27 -11.56 -3.38
N LEU A 163 -1.01 -11.82 -2.31
CA LEU A 163 -1.18 -10.84 -1.23
C LEU A 163 0.17 -10.67 -0.49
N PRO A 164 0.65 -9.44 -0.19
CA PRO A 164 1.92 -9.20 0.53
C PRO A 164 1.87 -9.55 2.02
N PHE A 165 1.17 -10.63 2.38
CA PHE A 165 0.98 -11.13 3.74
C PHE A 165 1.37 -12.61 3.83
N PHE A 166 2.27 -12.90 4.74
CA PHE A 166 2.80 -14.24 4.98
C PHE A 166 2.68 -14.60 6.45
N ASN A 167 2.40 -15.85 6.75
CA ASN A 167 2.46 -16.40 8.10
C ASN A 167 3.40 -17.60 8.10
N LEU A 168 4.60 -17.39 8.64
CA LEU A 168 5.64 -18.40 8.77
C LEU A 168 5.42 -19.16 10.09
N GLU A 169 5.23 -20.47 10.00
CA GLU A 169 4.97 -21.37 11.13
C GLU A 169 6.12 -22.38 11.30
N TRP A 170 6.53 -22.60 12.55
CA TRP A 170 7.43 -23.67 12.95
C TRP A 170 7.22 -24.00 14.43
N SER A 171 7.32 -25.28 14.81
CA SER A 171 7.35 -25.71 16.23
C SER A 171 6.22 -25.11 17.11
N ASN A 172 4.97 -25.09 16.61
CA ASN A 172 3.79 -24.53 17.30
C ASN A 172 3.89 -23.02 17.64
N LYS A 173 4.67 -22.28 16.85
CA LYS A 173 4.78 -20.82 16.90
C LYS A 173 4.96 -20.27 15.50
N GLY A 174 4.94 -18.96 15.37
CA GLY A 174 5.17 -18.33 14.09
C GLY A 174 5.31 -16.82 14.14
N VAL A 175 5.56 -16.27 12.96
CA VAL A 175 5.60 -14.84 12.71
C VAL A 175 4.79 -14.53 11.47
N MET A 176 3.88 -13.57 11.60
CA MET A 176 3.20 -12.96 10.47
C MET A 176 4.03 -11.79 9.97
N ILE A 177 4.25 -11.74 8.66
CA ILE A 177 5.01 -10.72 7.95
C ILE A 177 4.05 -10.05 6.97
N TYR A 178 3.78 -8.76 7.17
CA TYR A 178 2.97 -7.96 6.24
C TYR A 178 3.83 -6.85 5.66
N ILE A 179 3.98 -6.85 4.33
CA ILE A 179 4.71 -5.82 3.59
C ILE A 179 3.74 -4.69 3.22
N GLY A 180 4.10 -3.47 3.57
CA GLY A 180 3.41 -2.24 3.23
C GLY A 180 4.12 -1.52 2.08
N TRP A 181 3.81 -1.93 0.86
CA TRP A 181 4.25 -1.27 -0.36
C TRP A 181 3.21 -1.47 -1.44
N SER A 182 2.79 -0.37 -2.07
CA SER A 182 1.74 -0.38 -3.09
C SER A 182 2.30 -0.47 -4.52
N GLY A 183 3.59 -0.84 -4.62
CA GLY A 183 4.33 -1.06 -5.85
C GLY A 183 4.80 -2.51 -5.99
N GLN A 184 5.93 -2.68 -6.67
CA GLN A 184 6.59 -3.95 -6.90
C GLN A 184 7.50 -4.32 -5.72
N TRP A 185 7.20 -5.45 -5.07
CA TRP A 185 7.96 -5.98 -3.95
C TRP A 185 8.45 -7.39 -4.24
N LEU A 186 9.51 -7.80 -3.55
CA LEU A 186 10.02 -9.17 -3.55
C LEU A 186 10.14 -9.66 -2.12
N ALA A 187 9.59 -10.84 -1.85
CA ALA A 187 9.78 -11.57 -0.60
C ALA A 187 10.44 -12.92 -0.89
N SER A 188 11.61 -13.16 -0.27
CA SER A 188 12.40 -14.38 -0.42
C SER A 188 12.51 -15.13 0.90
N PHE A 189 12.17 -16.42 0.88
CA PHE A 189 12.34 -17.34 2.01
C PHE A 189 13.40 -18.37 1.63
N ILE A 190 14.57 -18.28 2.27
CA ILE A 190 15.78 -19.01 1.88
C ILE A 190 16.18 -19.94 3.02
N ARG A 191 16.07 -21.25 2.79
CA ARG A 191 16.47 -22.29 3.75
C ARG A 191 17.70 -23.02 3.25
N LYS A 192 18.84 -22.81 3.89
CA LYS A 192 20.11 -23.48 3.55
C LYS A 192 20.32 -24.77 4.35
N ASP A 193 19.89 -24.79 5.60
CA ASP A 193 20.08 -25.93 6.51
C ASP A 193 18.78 -26.27 7.27
N ASP A 194 18.89 -27.21 8.19
CA ASP A 194 17.74 -27.69 8.96
C ASP A 194 17.34 -26.74 10.09
N SER A 195 18.22 -25.84 10.51
CA SER A 195 18.04 -25.03 11.73
C SER A 195 17.71 -23.56 11.47
N SER A 196 17.84 -23.07 10.24
CA SER A 196 17.68 -21.65 9.93
C SER A 196 16.91 -21.35 8.64
N LEU A 197 16.12 -20.29 8.68
CA LEU A 197 15.46 -19.70 7.51
C LEU A 197 15.77 -18.21 7.45
N ARG A 198 16.41 -17.75 6.39
CA ARG A 198 16.57 -16.31 6.10
C ARG A 198 15.33 -15.82 5.36
N VAL A 199 14.73 -14.75 5.87
CA VAL A 199 13.61 -14.05 5.25
C VAL A 199 14.11 -12.69 4.81
N ARG A 200 13.94 -12.40 3.51
CA ARG A 200 14.21 -11.08 2.93
C ARG A 200 12.92 -10.53 2.34
N ALA A 201 12.65 -9.24 2.54
CA ALA A 201 11.56 -8.57 1.85
C ALA A 201 11.89 -7.09 1.60
N GLY A 202 11.60 -6.60 0.41
CA GLY A 202 11.92 -5.24 0.02
C GLY A 202 11.36 -4.89 -1.35
N MET A 203 11.90 -3.83 -1.93
CA MET A 203 11.63 -3.49 -3.34
C MET A 203 12.31 -4.53 -4.23
N GLU A 204 11.68 -4.91 -5.34
CA GLU A 204 12.24 -5.93 -6.25
C GLU A 204 13.52 -5.44 -6.93
N LEU A 205 13.58 -4.16 -7.30
CA LEU A 205 14.72 -3.57 -8.00
C LEU A 205 15.13 -2.26 -7.34
N THR A 206 16.38 -2.21 -6.88
CA THR A 206 17.09 -0.99 -6.51
C THR A 206 18.52 -1.08 -6.97
N HIS A 207 18.97 -0.07 -7.73
CA HIS A 207 20.35 0.19 -8.07
C HIS A 207 20.44 1.68 -8.41
N LEU A 208 20.70 2.48 -7.37
CA LEU A 208 20.52 3.93 -7.41
C LEU A 208 21.60 4.66 -6.61
N ARG A 209 21.92 5.88 -7.04
CA ARG A 209 22.59 6.89 -6.20
C ARG A 209 21.54 7.85 -5.69
N LEU A 210 21.76 8.48 -4.53
CA LEU A 210 20.93 9.59 -4.07
C LEU A 210 21.64 10.91 -4.36
N TYR A 211 20.93 11.86 -4.97
CA TYR A 211 21.44 13.22 -5.16
C TYR A 211 21.50 13.97 -3.82
N PRO A 212 22.32 15.03 -3.70
CA PRO A 212 22.36 15.86 -2.50
C PRO A 212 20.97 16.31 -2.05
N GLY A 213 20.63 16.07 -0.79
CA GLY A 213 19.33 16.39 -0.20
C GLY A 213 18.20 15.40 -0.55
N GLU A 214 18.42 14.46 -1.47
CA GLU A 214 17.42 13.47 -1.84
C GLU A 214 17.20 12.44 -0.73
N GLN A 215 15.94 12.05 -0.57
CA GLN A 215 15.52 11.02 0.36
C GLN A 215 14.62 10.01 -0.32
N ILE A 216 14.75 8.74 0.06
CA ILE A 216 13.82 7.66 -0.28
C ILE A 216 13.40 6.89 0.97
N ARG A 217 12.31 6.13 0.86
CA ARG A 217 11.88 5.15 1.87
C ARG A 217 11.77 3.75 1.30
N THR A 218 11.86 2.76 2.16
CA THR A 218 11.51 1.37 1.87
C THR A 218 10.01 1.10 2.07
N PRO A 219 9.51 -0.06 1.61
CA PRO A 219 8.31 -0.68 2.15
C PRO A 219 8.27 -0.60 3.68
N SER A 220 7.07 -0.47 4.25
CA SER A 220 6.90 -0.79 5.67
C SER A 220 6.84 -2.29 5.88
N VAL A 221 7.25 -2.76 7.05
CA VAL A 221 7.17 -4.17 7.43
C VAL A 221 6.54 -4.24 8.80
N LEU A 222 5.46 -5.01 8.91
CA LEU A 222 4.84 -5.38 10.17
C LEU A 222 5.15 -6.84 10.48
N LEU A 223 5.75 -7.08 11.64
CA LEU A 223 5.87 -8.41 12.23
C LEU A 223 4.88 -8.56 13.38
N LEU A 224 4.22 -9.72 13.46
CA LEU A 224 3.45 -10.16 14.62
C LEU A 224 3.83 -11.59 14.99
N PHE A 225 4.33 -11.78 16.21
CA PHE A 225 4.73 -13.08 16.72
C PHE A 225 3.57 -13.77 17.42
N TRP A 226 3.47 -15.09 17.28
CA TRP A 226 2.43 -15.88 17.93
C TRP A 226 2.95 -17.27 18.33
N HIS A 227 2.26 -17.90 19.28
CA HIS A 227 2.54 -19.23 19.82
C HIS A 227 1.21 -19.95 20.09
N GLY A 228 1.20 -21.28 20.00
CA GLY A 228 -0.01 -22.09 20.10
C GLY A 228 -0.70 -22.21 18.74
N GLU A 229 -2.03 -22.33 18.72
CA GLU A 229 -2.72 -22.53 17.45
C GLU A 229 -2.64 -21.31 16.52
N ARG A 230 -2.34 -21.56 15.25
CA ARG A 230 -2.23 -20.53 14.20
C ARG A 230 -3.44 -19.59 14.14
N LEU A 231 -4.65 -20.10 14.38
CA LEU A 231 -5.88 -19.28 14.33
C LEU A 231 -5.88 -18.19 15.41
N TYR A 232 -5.29 -18.43 16.59
CA TYR A 232 -5.11 -17.38 17.61
C TYR A 232 -4.21 -16.27 17.09
N GLY A 233 -3.09 -16.60 16.44
CA GLY A 233 -2.23 -15.63 15.75
C GLY A 233 -3.02 -14.78 14.74
N HIS A 234 -3.89 -15.40 13.94
CA HIS A 234 -4.74 -14.65 12.99
C HIS A 234 -5.76 -13.75 13.70
N ASN A 235 -6.32 -14.18 14.83
CA ASN A 235 -7.23 -13.33 15.61
C ASN A 235 -6.49 -12.14 16.26
N LEU A 236 -5.25 -12.32 16.71
CA LEU A 236 -4.41 -11.22 17.16
C LEU A 236 -4.14 -10.22 16.03
N MET A 237 -3.77 -10.71 14.85
CA MET A 237 -3.54 -9.87 13.68
C MET A 237 -4.79 -9.09 13.27
N ARG A 238 -5.96 -9.74 13.22
CA ARG A 238 -7.24 -9.06 12.94
C ARG A 238 -7.53 -7.96 13.95
N ARG A 239 -7.34 -8.21 15.25
CA ARG A 239 -7.53 -7.19 16.30
C ARG A 239 -6.55 -6.03 16.16
N LEU A 240 -5.29 -6.30 15.82
CA LEU A 240 -4.28 -5.27 15.59
C LEU A 240 -4.65 -4.41 14.36
N ILE A 241 -5.04 -5.03 13.25
CA ILE A 241 -5.49 -4.34 12.03
C ILE A 241 -6.71 -3.46 12.34
N LEU A 242 -7.75 -4.04 12.95
CA LEU A 242 -8.97 -3.29 13.31
C LEU A 242 -8.70 -2.11 14.24
N LYS A 243 -7.72 -2.24 15.15
CA LYS A 243 -7.42 -1.18 16.12
C LYS A 243 -6.60 -0.05 15.51
N TYR A 244 -5.54 -0.37 14.77
CA TYR A 244 -4.49 0.60 14.38
C TYR A 244 -4.38 0.87 12.88
N TYR A 245 -4.95 0.02 12.03
CA TYR A 245 -4.78 0.12 10.58
C TYR A 245 -6.11 0.45 9.89
N THR A 246 -7.26 -0.02 10.37
CA THR A 246 -8.53 0.34 9.75
C THR A 246 -8.74 1.86 9.76
N PRO A 247 -9.12 2.49 8.62
CA PRO A 247 -9.28 3.93 8.53
C PRO A 247 -10.31 4.44 9.54
N ARG A 248 -10.12 5.67 10.00
CA ARG A 248 -11.00 6.34 10.96
C ARG A 248 -11.46 7.68 10.42
N ASN A 249 -12.71 8.00 10.68
CA ASN A 249 -13.27 9.33 10.47
C ASN A 249 -13.74 9.91 11.82
N LYS A 250 -14.46 11.04 11.79
CA LYS A 250 -14.99 11.66 13.03
C LYS A 250 -15.92 10.73 13.84
N ASP A 251 -16.58 9.78 13.18
CA ASP A 251 -17.56 8.88 13.76
C ASP A 251 -16.93 7.57 14.28
N GLY A 252 -15.60 7.45 14.19
CA GLY A 252 -14.84 6.30 14.68
C GLY A 252 -14.26 5.46 13.56
N LEU A 253 -14.33 4.13 13.70
CA LEU A 253 -13.86 3.20 12.66
C LEU A 253 -14.77 3.30 11.43
N VAL A 254 -14.17 3.51 10.27
CA VAL A 254 -14.92 3.53 9.00
C VAL A 254 -15.58 2.18 8.77
N GLN A 255 -16.91 2.19 8.63
CA GLN A 255 -17.69 1.04 8.17
C GLN A 255 -18.09 1.28 6.70
N PRO A 256 -17.67 0.38 5.78
CA PRO A 256 -18.21 0.33 4.42
C PRO A 256 -19.74 0.37 4.41
N PRO A 257 -20.41 1.24 3.61
CA PRO A 257 -21.86 1.20 3.50
C PRO A 257 -22.32 0.04 2.62
N VAL A 258 -23.57 -0.37 2.80
CA VAL A 258 -24.31 -1.12 1.78
C VAL A 258 -24.56 -0.18 0.60
N ALA A 259 -23.75 -0.34 -0.45
CA ALA A 259 -23.82 0.48 -1.66
C ALA A 259 -24.56 -0.24 -2.80
N TYR A 260 -25.27 0.53 -3.62
CA TYR A 260 -25.86 0.03 -4.86
C TYR A 260 -25.29 0.77 -6.07
N SER A 261 -24.60 0.02 -6.94
CA SER A 261 -24.07 0.55 -8.19
C SER A 261 -25.17 0.63 -9.25
N VAL A 262 -25.27 1.79 -9.91
CA VAL A 262 -26.18 1.97 -11.04
C VAL A 262 -25.73 1.19 -12.29
N HIS A 263 -24.49 0.71 -12.31
CA HIS A 263 -23.87 0.05 -13.46
C HIS A 263 -24.65 -1.18 -13.95
N SER A 264 -25.29 -1.92 -13.03
CA SER A 264 -26.12 -3.09 -13.36
C SER A 264 -27.39 -2.75 -14.15
N LEU A 265 -27.79 -1.48 -14.20
CA LEU A 265 -28.97 -0.99 -14.91
C LEU A 265 -28.60 -0.11 -16.11
N TYR A 266 -27.62 0.77 -15.94
CA TYR A 266 -27.13 1.68 -16.98
C TYR A 266 -25.62 1.48 -17.15
N TYR A 267 -25.23 0.94 -18.30
CA TYR A 267 -23.83 0.59 -18.55
C TYR A 267 -22.96 1.83 -18.75
N TYR A 268 -22.03 2.07 -17.83
CA TYR A 268 -21.03 3.16 -17.81
C TYR A 268 -21.51 4.47 -18.45
N ASN A 269 -21.19 4.67 -19.74
CA ASN A 269 -21.47 5.88 -20.53
C ASN A 269 -22.96 6.15 -20.81
N ALA A 270 -23.86 5.20 -20.51
CA ALA A 270 -25.31 5.39 -20.57
C ALA A 270 -25.86 6.10 -19.33
N THR A 271 -25.08 6.22 -18.26
CA THR A 271 -25.50 6.92 -17.04
C THR A 271 -25.37 8.42 -17.20
N GLY A 272 -26.43 9.15 -16.85
CA GLY A 272 -26.53 10.61 -16.90
C GLY A 272 -27.33 11.16 -15.72
N GLU A 273 -27.48 12.48 -15.64
CA GLU A 273 -28.14 13.14 -14.52
C GLU A 273 -29.59 12.67 -14.34
N LYS A 274 -30.36 12.61 -15.43
CA LYS A 274 -31.81 12.29 -15.39
C LYS A 274 -32.08 10.86 -14.92
N ASN A 275 -31.42 9.86 -15.52
CA ASN A 275 -31.70 8.46 -15.20
C ASN A 275 -31.14 8.07 -13.83
N LEU A 276 -30.01 8.65 -13.41
CA LEU A 276 -29.47 8.43 -12.07
C LEU A 276 -30.36 9.04 -10.97
N ILE A 277 -30.89 10.25 -11.18
CA ILE A 277 -31.86 10.87 -10.25
C ILE A 277 -33.14 10.02 -10.15
N ASP A 278 -33.66 9.52 -11.27
CA ASP A 278 -34.83 8.64 -11.26
C ASP A 278 -34.55 7.33 -10.51
N PHE A 279 -33.39 6.72 -10.77
CA PHE A 279 -32.93 5.53 -10.05
C PHE A 279 -32.86 5.77 -8.53
N ILE A 280 -32.21 6.85 -8.09
CA ILE A 280 -32.10 7.19 -6.65
C ILE A 280 -33.49 7.32 -6.01
N LYS A 281 -34.43 8.00 -6.68
CA LYS A 281 -35.80 8.15 -6.19
C LYS A 281 -36.52 6.82 -6.07
N LYS A 282 -36.32 5.89 -7.00
CA LYS A 282 -36.88 4.53 -6.97
C LYS A 282 -36.25 3.70 -5.86
N LEU A 283 -34.92 3.67 -5.80
CA LEU A 283 -34.15 2.96 -4.78
C LEU A 283 -34.58 3.35 -3.36
N ALA A 284 -34.68 4.65 -3.10
CA ALA A 284 -35.11 5.16 -1.79
C ALA A 284 -36.55 4.75 -1.43
N LYS A 285 -37.45 4.62 -2.40
CA LYS A 285 -38.82 4.15 -2.16
C LYS A 285 -38.90 2.68 -1.80
N LEU A 286 -37.96 1.85 -2.27
CA LEU A 286 -37.94 0.41 -1.99
C LEU A 286 -37.50 0.09 -0.56
N ASN A 287 -36.83 1.02 0.14
CA ASN A 287 -36.40 0.88 1.53
C ASN A 287 -35.61 -0.41 1.82
N LEU A 288 -34.69 -0.78 0.92
CA LEU A 288 -33.91 -2.04 0.99
C LEU A 288 -32.71 -1.98 1.96
N GLY A 289 -32.59 -0.94 2.78
CA GLY A 289 -31.42 -0.72 3.64
C GLY A 289 -30.15 -0.31 2.87
N VAL A 290 -30.28 0.14 1.63
CA VAL A 290 -29.15 0.73 0.89
C VAL A 290 -28.80 2.08 1.50
N GLU A 291 -27.52 2.26 1.81
CA GLU A 291 -26.99 3.45 2.48
C GLU A 291 -26.26 4.39 1.51
N CYS A 292 -25.87 3.89 0.35
CA CYS A 292 -25.07 4.63 -0.62
C CYS A 292 -25.47 4.32 -2.07
N VAL A 293 -25.61 5.36 -2.88
CA VAL A 293 -25.70 5.23 -4.34
C VAL A 293 -24.31 5.40 -4.95
N TRP A 294 -23.95 4.48 -5.84
CA TRP A 294 -22.64 4.43 -6.49
C TRP A 294 -22.78 4.77 -7.99
N LEU A 295 -22.19 5.91 -8.36
CA LEU A 295 -21.96 6.32 -9.74
C LEU A 295 -20.60 5.78 -10.22
N ASP A 296 -20.64 4.77 -11.06
CA ASP A 296 -19.45 4.12 -11.61
C ASP A 296 -18.83 4.91 -12.80
N ALA A 297 -17.90 4.28 -13.53
CA ALA A 297 -17.14 4.91 -14.60
C ALA A 297 -18.02 5.48 -15.73
N GLY A 298 -17.51 6.52 -16.40
CA GLY A 298 -18.14 7.10 -17.59
C GLY A 298 -18.88 8.43 -17.38
N TRP A 299 -18.87 9.00 -16.16
CA TRP A 299 -19.50 10.31 -15.89
C TRP A 299 -18.75 11.51 -16.48
N PHE A 300 -17.54 11.30 -16.99
CA PHE A 300 -16.57 12.32 -17.41
C PHE A 300 -16.38 12.40 -18.95
N ARG A 301 -15.90 13.55 -19.48
CA ARG A 301 -15.80 13.81 -20.93
C ARG A 301 -15.03 12.72 -21.67
N GLY A 302 -15.57 12.27 -22.80
CA GLY A 302 -15.03 11.15 -23.59
C GLY A 302 -15.46 9.77 -23.09
N GLY A 303 -16.04 9.67 -21.88
CA GLY A 303 -16.55 8.42 -21.34
C GLY A 303 -15.46 7.39 -21.01
N TRP A 304 -15.85 6.27 -20.43
CA TRP A 304 -14.96 5.14 -20.19
C TRP A 304 -14.95 4.20 -21.42
N PRO A 305 -13.82 3.55 -21.78
CA PRO A 305 -12.51 3.58 -21.11
C PRO A 305 -11.54 4.65 -21.61
N ASN A 306 -11.84 5.33 -22.73
CA ASN A 306 -10.85 6.14 -23.46
C ASN A 306 -10.84 7.64 -23.12
N GLY A 307 -11.77 8.11 -22.28
CA GLY A 307 -11.81 9.49 -21.78
C GLY A 307 -11.06 9.69 -20.46
N VAL A 308 -10.48 8.63 -19.87
CA VAL A 308 -9.77 8.73 -18.58
C VAL A 308 -8.55 9.64 -18.73
N GLY A 309 -8.50 10.68 -17.91
CA GLY A 309 -7.63 11.85 -18.09
C GLY A 309 -8.40 13.16 -18.38
N ASN A 310 -9.70 13.07 -18.64
CA ASN A 310 -10.62 14.22 -18.71
C ASN A 310 -11.52 14.29 -17.47
N TRP A 311 -11.04 14.74 -16.32
CA TRP A 311 -11.85 14.79 -15.08
C TRP A 311 -12.88 15.93 -15.02
N PHE A 312 -13.73 16.01 -16.06
CA PHE A 312 -14.80 17.00 -16.22
C PHE A 312 -16.11 16.30 -16.57
N PRO A 313 -17.26 16.67 -15.99
CA PRO A 313 -18.53 16.03 -16.32
C PRO A 313 -18.90 16.13 -17.82
N ARG A 314 -19.57 15.09 -18.34
CA ARG A 314 -20.12 15.08 -19.70
C ARG A 314 -21.35 15.99 -19.82
N LYS A 315 -21.79 16.24 -21.06
CA LYS A 315 -23.05 16.97 -21.36
C LYS A 315 -24.29 16.34 -20.73
N ASP A 316 -24.26 15.04 -20.47
CA ASP A 316 -25.32 14.28 -19.79
C ASP A 316 -25.43 14.61 -18.29
N PHE A 317 -24.45 15.33 -17.75
CA PHE A 317 -24.42 15.98 -16.44
C PHE A 317 -24.25 17.49 -16.63
N PRO A 318 -25.24 18.18 -17.23
CA PRO A 318 -25.11 19.58 -17.66
C PRO A 318 -24.84 20.55 -16.50
N ARG A 319 -25.20 20.14 -15.27
CA ARG A 319 -25.00 20.92 -14.04
C ARG A 319 -23.93 20.28 -13.14
N GLY A 320 -23.09 19.41 -13.70
CA GLY A 320 -22.16 18.57 -12.96
C GLY A 320 -22.88 17.49 -12.14
N LEU A 321 -22.21 16.99 -11.10
CA LEU A 321 -22.75 15.89 -10.27
C LEU A 321 -23.60 16.39 -9.09
N GLY A 322 -23.65 17.70 -8.86
CA GLY A 322 -24.33 18.32 -7.71
C GLY A 322 -25.82 17.94 -7.59
N PRO A 323 -26.63 18.05 -8.67
CA PRO A 323 -28.04 17.68 -8.59
C PRO A 323 -28.29 16.21 -8.22
N VAL A 324 -27.37 15.31 -8.58
CA VAL A 324 -27.44 13.89 -8.21
C VAL A 324 -27.19 13.74 -6.71
N ALA A 325 -26.10 14.35 -6.22
CA ALA A 325 -25.74 14.34 -4.81
C ALA A 325 -26.86 14.94 -3.94
N ASP A 326 -27.43 16.07 -4.33
CA ASP A 326 -28.56 16.71 -3.63
C ASP A 326 -29.76 15.77 -3.47
N VAL A 327 -30.07 14.99 -4.50
CA VAL A 327 -31.18 14.02 -4.45
C VAL A 327 -30.81 12.83 -3.57
N ALA A 328 -29.58 12.31 -3.64
CA ALA A 328 -29.10 11.26 -2.75
C ALA A 328 -29.22 11.70 -1.28
N TYR A 329 -28.71 12.87 -0.94
CA TYR A 329 -28.77 13.42 0.41
C TYR A 329 -30.20 13.68 0.90
N LYS A 330 -31.08 14.23 0.05
CA LYS A 330 -32.52 14.39 0.38
C LYS A 330 -33.23 13.07 0.64
N LYS A 331 -32.66 11.95 0.20
CA LYS A 331 -33.16 10.59 0.44
C LYS A 331 -32.39 9.84 1.52
N GLY A 332 -31.48 10.51 2.23
CA GLY A 332 -30.68 9.91 3.30
C GLY A 332 -29.60 8.95 2.80
N LEU A 333 -29.22 9.04 1.52
CA LEU A 333 -28.19 8.20 0.91
C LEU A 333 -26.87 8.96 0.79
N LYS A 334 -25.76 8.25 1.03
CA LYS A 334 -24.41 8.70 0.69
C LYS A 334 -24.18 8.65 -0.82
N PHE A 335 -23.24 9.43 -1.32
CA PHE A 335 -22.85 9.45 -2.72
C PHE A 335 -21.41 8.98 -2.93
N LEU A 336 -21.25 7.87 -3.67
CA LEU A 336 -19.98 7.31 -4.09
C LEU A 336 -19.75 7.60 -5.58
N VAL A 337 -18.55 8.07 -5.92
CA VAL A 337 -18.15 8.36 -7.30
C VAL A 337 -16.83 7.69 -7.66
N TRP A 338 -16.80 7.02 -8.80
CA TRP A 338 -15.63 6.35 -9.38
C TRP A 338 -14.67 7.33 -10.07
N PHE A 339 -13.37 7.09 -9.88
CA PHE A 339 -12.25 7.74 -10.55
C PHE A 339 -11.14 6.73 -10.84
N GLU A 340 -10.25 7.06 -11.77
CA GLU A 340 -9.04 6.29 -12.09
C GLU A 340 -7.90 7.27 -12.42
N PRO A 341 -7.50 8.12 -11.46
CA PRO A 341 -6.71 9.32 -11.74
C PRO A 341 -5.30 9.03 -12.28
N GLU A 342 -4.80 7.84 -11.97
CA GLU A 342 -3.45 7.39 -12.30
C GLU A 342 -3.31 7.05 -13.79
N ARG A 343 -4.36 6.54 -14.43
CA ARG A 343 -4.35 6.23 -15.86
C ARG A 343 -4.73 7.47 -16.66
N VAL A 344 -4.03 7.69 -17.77
CA VAL A 344 -4.36 8.71 -18.76
C VAL A 344 -4.42 8.06 -20.13
N HIS A 345 -5.51 8.26 -20.87
CA HIS A 345 -5.62 7.76 -22.24
C HIS A 345 -5.08 8.80 -23.23
N LYS A 346 -4.38 8.33 -24.27
CA LYS A 346 -3.89 9.17 -25.37
C LYS A 346 -4.99 10.09 -25.91
N GLY A 347 -4.65 11.36 -26.07
CA GLY A 347 -5.53 12.38 -26.65
C GLY A 347 -6.54 12.98 -25.68
N THR A 348 -6.51 12.64 -24.39
CA THR A 348 -7.31 13.33 -23.35
C THR A 348 -6.70 14.68 -22.97
N TRP A 349 -7.39 15.48 -22.16
CA TRP A 349 -6.98 16.81 -21.76
C TRP A 349 -5.64 16.78 -21.02
N LEU A 350 -5.49 15.92 -19.99
CA LEU A 350 -4.21 15.75 -19.30
C LEU A 350 -3.09 15.38 -20.28
N ASP A 351 -3.41 14.55 -21.27
CA ASP A 351 -2.43 14.10 -22.24
C ASP A 351 -1.92 15.19 -23.20
N ARG A 352 -2.81 16.11 -23.58
CA ARG A 352 -2.52 17.18 -24.55
C ARG A 352 -1.95 18.42 -23.88
N GLU A 353 -2.55 18.83 -22.76
CA GLU A 353 -2.25 20.10 -22.11
C GLU A 353 -1.13 19.99 -21.07
N HIS A 354 -0.90 18.80 -20.52
CA HIS A 354 0.13 18.54 -19.50
C HIS A 354 1.04 17.35 -19.85
N PRO A 355 1.63 17.30 -21.06
CA PRO A 355 2.47 16.17 -21.47
C PRO A 355 3.68 15.91 -20.56
N GLU A 356 4.14 16.91 -19.82
CA GLU A 356 5.22 16.86 -18.83
C GLU A 356 4.88 16.06 -17.56
N TRP A 357 3.59 15.85 -17.29
CA TRP A 357 3.11 15.03 -16.17
C TRP A 357 2.89 13.57 -16.57
N ILE A 358 3.07 13.21 -17.84
CA ILE A 358 2.58 11.93 -18.38
C ILE A 358 3.73 11.04 -18.83
N ILE A 359 3.80 9.85 -18.24
CA ILE A 359 4.73 8.78 -18.62
C ILE A 359 4.13 7.98 -19.78
N LYS A 360 4.89 7.84 -20.86
CA LYS A 360 4.43 7.28 -22.14
C LYS A 360 5.30 6.09 -22.53
N LEU A 361 4.66 5.01 -22.97
CA LEU A 361 5.34 3.88 -23.60
C LEU A 361 5.08 3.89 -25.10
N ARG A 362 6.10 3.55 -25.88
CA ARG A 362 6.02 3.53 -27.35
C ARG A 362 4.94 2.54 -27.80
N GLY A 363 4.01 3.00 -28.64
CA GLY A 363 2.93 2.17 -29.19
C GLY A 363 1.78 1.85 -28.22
N VAL A 364 1.85 2.30 -26.96
CA VAL A 364 0.81 2.05 -25.95
C VAL A 364 -0.10 3.29 -25.84
N PRO A 365 -1.43 3.16 -26.02
CA PRO A 365 -2.36 4.28 -25.90
C PRO A 365 -2.62 4.71 -24.46
N ASN A 366 -2.59 3.76 -23.51
CA ASN A 366 -2.62 4.05 -22.09
C ASN A 366 -1.28 4.66 -21.64
N ARG A 367 -1.39 5.63 -20.74
CA ARG A 367 -0.30 6.41 -20.16
C ARG A 367 -0.48 6.46 -18.65
N LEU A 368 0.57 6.82 -17.92
CA LEU A 368 0.54 6.93 -16.47
C LEU A 368 0.77 8.39 -16.07
N LEU A 369 -0.08 8.93 -15.20
CA LEU A 369 0.14 10.22 -14.55
C LEU A 369 1.28 10.06 -13.55
N ASP A 370 2.34 10.86 -13.67
CA ASP A 370 3.52 10.76 -12.83
C ASP A 370 3.26 11.35 -11.43
N LEU A 371 2.88 10.51 -10.46
CA LEU A 371 2.72 10.95 -9.07
C LEU A 371 4.05 11.28 -8.36
N GLY A 372 5.19 10.92 -8.96
CA GLY A 372 6.52 11.36 -8.54
C GLY A 372 6.82 12.81 -8.94
N ASN A 373 6.08 13.36 -9.90
CA ASN A 373 6.12 14.77 -10.24
C ASN A 373 5.24 15.57 -9.25
N ASP A 374 5.88 16.48 -8.50
CA ASP A 374 5.21 17.27 -7.47
C ASP A 374 4.05 18.14 -8.00
N ASP A 375 4.19 18.69 -9.20
CA ASP A 375 3.17 19.57 -9.78
C ASP A 375 1.96 18.77 -10.28
N ALA A 376 2.21 17.61 -10.91
CA ALA A 376 1.17 16.66 -11.28
C ALA A 376 0.37 16.19 -10.06
N ARG A 377 1.07 15.77 -8.99
CA ARG A 377 0.45 15.33 -7.73
C ARG A 377 -0.35 16.46 -7.09
N LYS A 378 0.21 17.68 -6.96
CA LYS A 378 -0.49 18.83 -6.39
C LYS A 378 -1.75 19.14 -7.17
N TRP A 379 -1.66 19.22 -8.50
CA TRP A 379 -2.83 19.44 -9.35
C TRP A 379 -3.90 18.37 -9.12
N LEU A 380 -3.51 17.09 -9.10
CA LEU A 380 -4.46 15.99 -8.89
C LEU A 380 -5.14 16.11 -7.52
N THR A 381 -4.36 16.34 -6.46
CA THR A 381 -4.89 16.55 -5.10
C THR A 381 -5.88 17.69 -5.07
N GLU A 382 -5.55 18.86 -5.62
CA GLU A 382 -6.44 20.02 -5.66
C GLU A 382 -7.71 19.72 -6.46
N HIS A 383 -7.57 19.14 -7.65
CA HIS A 383 -8.69 18.87 -8.56
C HIS A 383 -9.70 17.90 -7.93
N ILE A 384 -9.22 16.76 -7.41
CA ILE A 384 -10.08 15.76 -6.77
C ILE A 384 -10.66 16.28 -5.46
N SER A 385 -9.87 16.98 -4.64
CA SER A 385 -10.35 17.59 -3.39
C SER A 385 -11.46 18.61 -3.64
N ASN A 386 -11.31 19.47 -4.66
CA ASN A 386 -12.33 20.43 -5.06
C ASN A 386 -13.59 19.74 -5.57
N MET A 387 -13.45 18.65 -6.32
CA MET A 387 -14.59 17.85 -6.76
C MET A 387 -15.35 17.21 -5.60
N ILE A 388 -14.64 16.61 -4.64
CA ILE A 388 -15.23 16.02 -3.43
C ILE A 388 -16.05 17.07 -2.69
N LYS A 389 -15.48 18.27 -2.47
CA LYS A 389 -16.18 19.39 -1.82
C LYS A 389 -17.37 19.88 -2.63
N LYS A 390 -17.17 20.12 -3.93
CA LYS A 390 -18.18 20.74 -4.82
C LYS A 390 -19.41 19.85 -5.00
N TYR A 391 -19.21 18.54 -5.07
CA TYR A 391 -20.28 17.59 -5.37
C TYR A 391 -20.74 16.78 -4.15
N GLY A 392 -20.23 17.04 -2.95
CA GLY A 392 -20.57 16.27 -1.76
C GLY A 392 -20.33 14.78 -1.98
N ILE A 393 -19.09 14.42 -2.29
CA ILE A 393 -18.73 13.00 -2.49
C ILE A 393 -18.36 12.44 -1.12
N ASP A 394 -19.15 11.51 -0.60
CA ASP A 394 -18.86 10.86 0.69
C ASP A 394 -17.81 9.76 0.53
N ILE A 395 -17.80 9.11 -0.63
CA ILE A 395 -16.89 8.01 -0.94
C ILE A 395 -16.22 8.24 -2.29
N TYR A 396 -14.91 8.43 -2.23
CA TYR A 396 -14.05 8.54 -3.39
C TYR A 396 -13.52 7.16 -3.75
N ARG A 397 -13.98 6.59 -4.87
CA ARG A 397 -13.45 5.32 -5.37
C ARG A 397 -12.27 5.59 -6.32
N ASN A 398 -11.07 5.22 -5.88
CA ASN A 398 -9.85 5.26 -6.67
C ASN A 398 -9.61 3.88 -7.28
N ASP A 399 -9.90 3.74 -8.57
CA ASP A 399 -9.58 2.56 -9.35
C ASP A 399 -8.21 2.71 -10.05
N PHE A 400 -7.66 1.61 -10.55
CA PHE A 400 -6.41 1.59 -11.29
C PHE A 400 -6.27 0.34 -12.19
N ASN A 401 -6.49 0.53 -13.51
CA ASN A 401 -6.71 -0.57 -14.45
C ASN A 401 -5.58 -0.78 -15.48
N ILE A 402 -4.36 -0.34 -15.17
CA ILE A 402 -3.16 -0.67 -15.96
C ILE A 402 -2.04 -1.16 -15.05
N ASP A 403 -1.09 -1.88 -15.63
CA ASP A 403 0.14 -2.27 -14.95
C ASP A 403 1.13 -1.10 -14.98
N PRO A 404 1.47 -0.48 -13.84
CA PRO A 404 2.40 0.64 -13.80
C PRO A 404 3.87 0.26 -14.01
N LEU A 405 4.26 -0.99 -13.71
CA LEU A 405 5.68 -1.35 -13.63
C LEU A 405 6.47 -1.00 -14.90
N PRO A 406 5.99 -1.29 -16.13
CA PRO A 406 6.72 -0.90 -17.34
C PRO A 406 6.89 0.61 -17.50
N PHE A 407 5.94 1.43 -17.00
CA PHE A 407 6.04 2.88 -17.03
C PHE A 407 7.14 3.38 -16.09
N TRP A 408 7.16 2.90 -14.84
CA TRP A 408 8.20 3.26 -13.88
C TRP A 408 9.60 2.89 -14.39
N ARG A 409 9.77 1.65 -14.88
CA ARG A 409 11.06 1.19 -15.41
C ARG A 409 11.51 1.95 -16.65
N SER A 410 10.58 2.50 -17.43
CA SER A 410 10.95 3.33 -18.59
C SER A 410 11.53 4.70 -18.21
N LEU A 411 11.30 5.18 -16.99
CA LEU A 411 11.86 6.43 -16.47
C LEU A 411 13.23 6.25 -15.82
N ASP A 412 13.52 5.04 -15.35
CA ASP A 412 14.75 4.75 -14.61
C ASP A 412 15.98 4.87 -15.54
N LYS A 413 16.94 5.72 -15.14
CA LYS A 413 18.23 5.94 -15.81
C LYS A 413 19.32 5.02 -15.20
N PRO A 414 20.50 4.87 -15.83
CA PRO A 414 21.65 4.26 -15.18
C PRO A 414 21.88 4.87 -13.78
N ASP A 415 22.24 4.04 -12.80
CA ASP A 415 22.41 4.44 -11.39
C ASP A 415 21.20 5.15 -10.76
N ARG A 416 19.98 4.92 -11.29
CA ARG A 416 18.71 5.45 -10.79
C ARG A 416 17.57 4.42 -10.79
N GLN A 417 17.89 3.13 -10.92
CA GLN A 417 16.91 2.04 -10.99
C GLN A 417 16.14 1.91 -9.67
N GLY A 418 14.80 1.96 -9.73
CA GLY A 418 13.91 1.95 -8.57
C GLY A 418 13.35 3.32 -8.18
N ILE A 419 14.00 4.43 -8.57
CA ILE A 419 13.62 5.77 -8.11
C ILE A 419 12.23 6.16 -8.60
N ALA A 420 11.90 5.90 -9.87
CA ALA A 420 10.62 6.31 -10.43
C ALA A 420 9.43 5.66 -9.69
N GLU A 421 9.54 4.36 -9.39
CA GLU A 421 8.56 3.64 -8.59
C GLU A 421 8.46 4.22 -7.17
N ILE A 422 9.60 4.41 -6.49
CA ILE A 422 9.63 4.94 -5.12
C ILE A 422 8.90 6.28 -5.06
N LYS A 423 9.24 7.20 -5.97
CA LYS A 423 8.65 8.55 -6.00
C LYS A 423 7.18 8.53 -6.35
N TYR A 424 6.78 7.69 -7.29
CA TYR A 424 5.36 7.48 -7.60
C TYR A 424 4.58 7.02 -6.37
N ILE A 425 5.07 6.00 -5.65
CA ILE A 425 4.39 5.42 -4.50
C ILE A 425 4.36 6.38 -3.31
N GLU A 426 5.45 7.11 -3.04
CA GLU A 426 5.46 8.21 -2.07
C GLU A 426 4.41 9.28 -2.44
N GLY A 427 4.29 9.60 -3.73
CA GLY A 427 3.30 10.52 -4.26
C GLY A 427 1.86 10.05 -4.10
N LEU A 428 1.58 8.76 -4.35
CA LEU A 428 0.27 8.15 -4.12
C LEU A 428 -0.14 8.24 -2.65
N TYR A 429 0.76 7.92 -1.73
CA TYR A 429 0.50 8.03 -0.29
C TYR A 429 0.23 9.48 0.11
N ALA A 430 1.05 10.43 -0.37
CA ALA A 430 0.85 11.85 -0.09
C ALA A 430 -0.49 12.37 -0.66
N PHE A 431 -0.90 11.91 -1.84
CA PHE A 431 -2.20 12.24 -2.42
C PHE A 431 -3.36 11.78 -1.53
N TRP A 432 -3.41 10.51 -1.14
CA TRP A 432 -4.47 9.99 -0.27
C TRP A 432 -4.44 10.60 1.14
N ASP A 433 -3.26 10.77 1.73
CA ASP A 433 -3.11 11.37 3.06
C ASP A 433 -3.62 12.81 3.07
N GLU A 434 -3.35 13.59 2.02
CA GLU A 434 -3.84 14.97 1.92
C GLU A 434 -5.37 15.03 1.66
N LEU A 435 -5.93 14.08 0.90
CA LEU A 435 -7.40 13.99 0.75
C LEU A 435 -8.09 13.72 2.09
N LEU A 436 -7.61 12.73 2.86
CA LEU A 436 -8.17 12.38 4.17
C LEU A 436 -8.02 13.54 5.18
N LYS A 437 -6.90 14.26 5.12
CA LYS A 437 -6.68 15.45 5.96
C LYS A 437 -7.66 16.58 5.64
N ARG A 438 -7.92 16.84 4.36
CA ARG A 438 -8.85 17.91 3.91
C ARG A 438 -10.31 17.53 4.07
N HIS A 439 -10.63 16.24 4.00
CA HIS A 439 -11.97 15.69 4.11
C HIS A 439 -12.02 14.61 5.19
N PRO A 440 -12.05 14.97 6.49
CA PRO A 440 -11.94 14.00 7.59
C PRO A 440 -13.05 12.93 7.66
N ASN A 441 -14.13 13.09 6.88
CA ASN A 441 -15.24 12.15 6.78
C ASN A 441 -15.24 11.33 5.50
N LEU A 442 -14.31 11.62 4.58
CA LEU A 442 -14.19 10.92 3.32
C LEU A 442 -13.81 9.46 3.56
N ILE A 443 -14.47 8.57 2.84
CA ILE A 443 -14.03 7.19 2.69
C ILE A 443 -13.31 7.10 1.34
N ILE A 444 -12.05 6.66 1.34
CA ILE A 444 -11.38 6.24 0.11
C ILE A 444 -11.72 4.76 -0.09
N ASP A 445 -12.38 4.45 -1.19
CA ASP A 445 -12.55 3.09 -1.69
C ASP A 445 -11.43 2.78 -2.68
N ASN A 446 -10.60 1.80 -2.36
CA ASN A 446 -9.44 1.45 -3.17
C ASN A 446 -9.76 0.23 -4.04
N CYS A 447 -9.62 0.42 -5.35
CA CYS A 447 -9.78 -0.58 -6.38
C CYS A 447 -8.58 -0.53 -7.33
N ALA A 448 -8.24 -1.67 -7.92
CA ALA A 448 -7.26 -1.75 -8.99
C ALA A 448 -7.56 -2.96 -9.89
N SER A 449 -8.64 -2.89 -10.67
CA SER A 449 -9.25 -4.07 -11.32
C SER A 449 -9.60 -5.16 -10.30
N GLY A 450 -10.48 -4.82 -9.36
CA GLY A 450 -10.71 -5.60 -8.13
C GLY A 450 -9.63 -5.34 -7.09
N GLY A 451 -9.18 -6.40 -6.43
CA GLY A 451 -8.32 -6.33 -5.25
C GLY A 451 -6.81 -6.29 -5.53
N LYS A 452 -6.34 -5.93 -6.73
CA LYS A 452 -4.89 -6.03 -7.05
C LYS A 452 -4.01 -5.03 -6.28
N ARG A 453 -4.59 -4.09 -5.53
CA ARG A 453 -3.86 -3.11 -4.71
C ARG A 453 -4.26 -3.18 -3.23
N ILE A 454 -4.16 -4.34 -2.60
CA ILE A 454 -4.38 -4.55 -1.16
C ILE A 454 -3.05 -4.86 -0.45
N ASP A 455 -2.61 -3.93 0.36
CA ASP A 455 -1.38 -4.04 1.16
C ASP A 455 -1.51 -3.27 2.49
N LEU A 456 -0.49 -3.37 3.35
CA LEU A 456 -0.53 -2.74 4.68
C LEU A 456 -0.66 -1.21 4.65
N GLU A 457 -0.12 -0.52 3.64
CA GLU A 457 -0.18 0.93 3.48
C GLU A 457 -1.54 1.39 2.94
N THR A 458 -2.14 0.61 2.04
CA THR A 458 -3.47 0.92 1.49
C THR A 458 -4.57 0.78 2.53
N ILE A 459 -4.54 -0.27 3.36
CA ILE A 459 -5.59 -0.49 4.37
C ILE A 459 -5.56 0.53 5.51
N LYS A 460 -4.47 1.32 5.64
CA LYS A 460 -4.38 2.48 6.55
C LYS A 460 -5.15 3.69 6.07
N ARG A 461 -5.34 3.80 4.75
CA ARG A 461 -5.87 4.99 4.06
C ARG A 461 -7.24 4.74 3.44
N SER A 462 -7.57 3.49 3.16
CA SER A 462 -8.70 3.12 2.34
C SER A 462 -9.35 1.83 2.80
N VAL A 463 -10.56 1.60 2.30
CA VAL A 463 -11.27 0.32 2.41
C VAL A 463 -11.42 -0.28 1.01
N PRO A 464 -11.34 -1.61 0.84
CA PRO A 464 -11.70 -2.23 -0.43
C PRO A 464 -13.19 -2.58 -0.44
N LEU A 465 -14.03 -1.81 -1.14
CA LEU A 465 -15.45 -2.16 -1.33
C LEU A 465 -15.65 -3.22 -2.41
N TRP A 466 -14.71 -3.31 -3.34
CA TRP A 466 -14.78 -4.22 -4.48
C TRP A 466 -13.59 -5.18 -4.46
N ARG A 467 -13.85 -6.42 -4.05
CA ARG A 467 -12.81 -7.42 -3.85
C ARG A 467 -12.29 -8.01 -5.16
N THR A 468 -13.16 -8.27 -6.13
CA THR A 468 -12.84 -8.94 -7.39
C THR A 468 -13.78 -8.49 -8.50
N ASP A 469 -13.27 -8.46 -9.75
CA ASP A 469 -14.04 -8.15 -10.97
C ASP A 469 -14.75 -9.38 -11.58
N LEU A 470 -14.76 -10.52 -10.89
CA LEU A 470 -15.44 -11.75 -11.34
C LEU A 470 -16.90 -11.52 -11.74
#